data_AF-A0A2A2QTN4-F1
#
_entry.id   AF-A0A2A2QTN4-F1
#
_cell.length_a   1.000
_cell.length_b   1.000
_cell.length_c   1.000
_cell.angle_alpha   90.00
_cell.angle_beta   90.00
_cell.angle_gamma   90.00
#
_symmetry.space_group_name_H-M   'P 1'
#
loop_
_entity.id
_entity.type
_entity.pdbx_description
1 polymer ?
#
loop_
_entity_poly.entity_id
_entity_poly.type
_entity_poly.pdbx_seq_one_letter_code
_entity_poly.pdbx_strand_id
1 'polypeptide(L)'
;MSATKLARFELPNRLVKHEDTATETFAQFTAEPFERGYGHTLGNSLRRVLLGSLEGAAITSVRIAGVQHEFSSLPGVVEDVTDIVLNLKKVKFLHHDKEPRILTIKVEKEGVVTAGDIQGDNIYDVVNKDQVICTLDKKVKFDCEFEVRVGRGFFTGDENKRKDQPIGVIAIDSIFSPVTRVKYAVDTTRVGQMTDYDKLVLDIWTDGRITPQDALLQASAILRHHLDVFVNYDENAVDFEEAPTESNEENAALKKLLNMSVNEIELSVRAANCLNNANITSVGQLALKSEAEMLKYRNFGKKSLNEIKDKLSELGLGLGMSLDPSLLSGPAPAVRGPRLGVEDDAPVGLADLIAQNLDD
;
A
#
# COMPACT_ATOMS: atom_id res chain seq x y z
N MET A 1 -33.78 12.29 -15.81
CA MET A 1 -32.80 12.74 -16.82
C MET A 1 -32.14 11.50 -17.40
N SER A 2 -31.88 11.45 -18.70
CA SER A 2 -31.13 10.34 -19.30
C SER A 2 -29.68 10.49 -18.89
N ALA A 3 -29.08 9.46 -18.28
CA ALA A 3 -27.65 9.44 -18.00
C ALA A 3 -26.86 9.70 -19.29
N THR A 4 -25.89 10.61 -19.23
CA THR A 4 -24.96 10.86 -20.33
C THR A 4 -23.93 9.75 -20.31
N LYS A 5 -23.91 8.91 -21.35
CA LYS A 5 -22.85 7.92 -21.52
C LYS A 5 -21.60 8.60 -22.05
N LEU A 6 -20.51 8.50 -21.30
CA LEU A 6 -19.20 8.96 -21.74
C LEU A 6 -18.49 7.82 -22.48
N ALA A 7 -17.77 8.19 -23.54
CA ALA A 7 -16.85 7.28 -24.22
C ALA A 7 -15.82 6.72 -23.22
N ARG A 8 -15.33 5.52 -23.53
CA ARG A 8 -14.33 4.82 -22.72
C ARG A 8 -13.19 5.74 -22.29
N PHE A 9 -12.87 5.68 -21.01
CA PHE A 9 -11.82 6.44 -20.39
C PHE A 9 -10.81 5.47 -19.78
N GLU A 10 -9.56 5.44 -20.25
CA GLU A 10 -8.56 4.55 -19.66
C GLU A 10 -8.18 5.02 -18.26
N LEU A 11 -8.34 4.12 -17.29
CA LEU A 11 -7.99 4.33 -15.89
C LEU A 11 -6.75 3.50 -15.55
N PRO A 12 -5.88 3.98 -14.64
CA PRO A 12 -4.72 3.22 -14.20
C PRO A 12 -5.18 1.98 -13.44
N ASN A 13 -4.72 0.82 -13.89
CA ASN A 13 -5.15 -0.46 -13.30
C ASN A 13 -4.28 -0.89 -12.11
N ARG A 14 -3.12 -0.25 -11.92
CA ARG A 14 -2.17 -0.61 -10.84
C ARG A 14 -1.32 0.58 -10.42
N LEU A 15 -1.11 0.69 -9.10
CA LEU A 15 -0.05 1.48 -8.50
C LEU A 15 1.12 0.54 -8.18
N VAL A 16 2.29 0.82 -8.73
CA VAL A 16 3.53 0.07 -8.46
C VAL A 16 4.43 0.92 -7.57
N LYS A 17 4.82 0.36 -6.42
CA LYS A 17 5.86 0.92 -5.56
C LYS A 17 7.20 0.29 -5.95
N HIS A 18 8.21 1.10 -6.22
CA HIS A 18 9.56 0.64 -6.54
C HIS A 18 10.33 0.33 -5.26
N GLU A 19 10.21 -0.91 -4.78
CA GLU A 19 10.86 -1.36 -3.54
C GLU A 19 12.40 -1.24 -3.60
N ASP A 20 13.00 -1.36 -4.80
CA ASP A 20 14.46 -1.29 -5.00
C ASP A 20 15.08 0.05 -4.55
N THR A 21 14.30 1.13 -4.61
CA THR A 21 14.72 2.48 -4.21
C THR A 21 14.05 2.96 -2.93
N ALA A 22 13.14 2.16 -2.37
CA ALA A 22 12.34 2.57 -1.23
C ALA A 22 13.16 2.53 0.07
N THR A 23 13.05 3.59 0.86
CA THR A 23 13.50 3.66 2.24
C THR A 23 12.31 4.03 3.13
N GLU A 24 12.50 4.09 4.44
CA GLU A 24 11.46 4.52 5.38
C GLU A 24 10.97 5.96 5.13
N THR A 25 11.83 6.81 4.55
CA THR A 25 11.57 8.24 4.32
C THR A 25 11.44 8.60 2.84
N PHE A 26 11.63 7.65 1.93
CA PHE A 26 11.52 7.89 0.49
C PHE A 26 10.89 6.71 -0.24
N ALA A 27 9.97 6.98 -1.16
CA ALA A 27 9.51 5.96 -2.09
C ALA A 27 9.13 6.57 -3.44
N GLN A 28 9.39 5.81 -4.51
CA GLN A 28 8.91 6.10 -5.85
C GLN A 28 7.69 5.24 -6.18
N PHE A 29 6.65 5.88 -6.69
CA PHE A 29 5.42 5.26 -7.14
C PHE A 29 5.23 5.48 -8.64
N THR A 30 4.62 4.51 -9.30
CA THR A 30 4.29 4.59 -10.71
C THR A 30 2.86 4.14 -10.94
N ALA A 31 2.09 4.93 -11.67
CA ALA A 31 0.73 4.59 -12.07
C ALA A 31 0.58 4.79 -13.59
N GLU A 32 0.05 3.76 -14.25
CA GLU A 32 -0.22 3.71 -15.68
C GLU A 32 -1.32 2.69 -16.00
N PRO A 33 -2.05 2.82 -17.12
CA PRO A 33 -2.04 3.94 -18.05
C PRO A 33 -3.00 5.07 -17.64
N PHE A 34 -2.65 6.32 -17.97
CA PHE A 34 -3.54 7.47 -17.88
C PHE A 34 -3.85 8.01 -19.27
N GLU A 35 -5.07 8.52 -19.47
CA GLU A 35 -5.37 9.34 -20.64
C GLU A 35 -4.42 10.54 -20.75
N ARG A 36 -4.18 10.98 -21.99
CA ARG A 36 -3.24 12.07 -22.26
C ARG A 36 -3.61 13.34 -21.49
N GLY A 37 -2.65 13.87 -20.73
CA GLY A 37 -2.80 15.06 -19.89
C GLY A 37 -3.28 14.77 -18.46
N TYR A 38 -3.84 13.59 -18.18
CA TYR A 38 -4.25 13.24 -16.81
C TYR A 38 -3.06 12.98 -15.90
N GLY A 39 -1.91 12.56 -16.44
CA GLY A 39 -0.67 12.43 -15.65
C GLY A 39 -0.28 13.75 -14.98
N HIS A 40 -0.35 14.87 -15.72
CA HIS A 40 -0.09 16.21 -15.17
C HIS A 40 -1.16 16.66 -14.17
N THR A 41 -2.43 16.42 -14.49
CA THR A 41 -3.55 16.82 -13.62
C THR A 41 -3.46 16.13 -12.26
N LEU A 42 -3.27 14.82 -12.23
CA LEU A 42 -3.17 14.05 -10.99
C LEU A 42 -1.83 14.28 -10.29
N GLY A 43 -0.73 14.30 -11.03
CA GLY A 43 0.60 14.54 -10.47
C GLY A 43 0.71 15.88 -9.76
N ASN A 44 0.22 16.96 -10.38
CA ASN A 44 0.21 18.29 -9.76
C ASN A 44 -0.76 18.36 -8.58
N SER A 45 -1.94 17.76 -8.68
CA SER A 45 -2.94 17.76 -7.60
C SER A 45 -2.43 17.03 -6.36
N LEU A 46 -1.92 15.80 -6.53
CA LEU A 46 -1.33 15.01 -5.45
C LEU A 46 -0.15 15.73 -4.82
N ARG A 47 0.74 16.33 -5.62
CA ARG A 47 1.87 17.13 -5.11
C ARG A 47 1.40 18.27 -4.20
N ARG A 48 0.33 18.97 -4.54
CA ARG A 48 -0.21 20.06 -3.71
C ARG A 48 -0.79 19.56 -2.39
N VAL A 49 -1.56 18.47 -2.43
CA VAL A 49 -2.19 17.89 -1.23
C VAL A 49 -1.12 17.31 -0.30
N LEU A 50 -0.15 16.58 -0.84
CA LEU A 50 0.96 15.99 -0.07
C LEU A 50 1.76 17.06 0.70
N LEU A 51 2.06 18.20 0.06
CA LEU A 51 2.87 19.25 0.69
C LEU A 51 2.08 20.10 1.71
N GLY A 52 0.77 20.26 1.53
CA GLY A 52 -0.01 21.26 2.28
C GLY A 52 -1.09 20.71 3.22
N SER A 53 -1.66 19.55 2.96
CA SER A 53 -2.92 19.12 3.58
C SER A 53 -2.79 17.99 4.58
N LEU A 54 -1.62 17.33 4.64
CA LEU A 54 -1.38 16.28 5.61
C LEU A 54 -1.24 16.86 7.02
N GLU A 55 -1.77 16.11 7.99
CA GLU A 55 -1.67 16.46 9.40
C GLU A 55 -0.29 16.07 9.94
N GLY A 56 0.22 16.89 10.83
CA GLY A 56 1.41 16.55 11.61
C GLY A 56 1.52 17.40 12.85
N ALA A 57 2.40 16.99 13.76
CA ALA A 57 2.61 17.66 15.04
C ALA A 57 3.87 18.53 15.01
N ALA A 58 3.77 19.73 15.58
CA ALA A 58 4.87 20.67 15.73
C ALA A 58 4.73 21.52 17.00
N ILE A 59 5.84 22.10 17.45
CA ILE A 59 5.87 23.02 18.58
C ILE A 59 5.28 24.37 18.14
N THR A 60 4.35 24.91 18.91
CA THR A 60 3.66 26.19 18.64
C THR A 60 4.09 27.32 19.56
N SER A 61 4.48 26.99 20.78
CA SER A 61 4.97 27.98 21.75
C SER A 61 5.99 27.36 22.69
N VAL A 62 6.89 28.20 23.22
CA VAL A 62 7.92 27.81 24.18
C VAL A 62 8.01 28.82 25.31
N ARG A 63 8.28 28.32 26.52
CA ARG A 63 8.57 29.08 27.73
C ARG A 63 9.85 28.50 28.33
N ILE A 64 10.87 29.34 28.45
CA ILE A 64 12.15 28.96 29.03
C ILE A 64 12.30 29.70 30.36
N ALA A 65 12.70 28.99 31.42
CA ALA A 65 12.89 29.61 32.73
C ALA A 65 14.00 30.68 32.67
N GLY A 66 13.70 31.88 33.17
CA GLY A 66 14.63 33.01 33.16
C GLY A 66 14.63 33.84 31.87
N VAL A 67 13.85 33.46 30.85
CA VAL A 67 13.75 34.15 29.57
C VAL A 67 12.41 34.89 29.47
N GLN A 68 12.45 36.16 29.07
CA GLN A 68 11.24 36.97 28.86
C GLN A 68 10.86 37.11 27.38
N HIS A 69 11.85 37.09 26.48
CA HIS A 69 11.69 37.27 25.04
C HIS A 69 12.80 36.53 24.25
N GLU A 70 12.58 36.34 22.95
CA GLU A 70 13.45 35.54 22.06
C GLU A 70 14.85 36.12 21.82
N PHE A 71 15.04 37.43 22.04
CA PHE A 71 16.32 38.13 21.82
C PHE A 71 17.24 38.15 23.06
N SER A 72 16.97 37.31 24.05
CA SER A 72 17.79 37.23 25.27
C SER A 72 18.81 36.09 25.17
N SER A 73 19.87 36.20 25.96
CA SER A 73 20.82 35.13 26.20
C SER A 73 20.57 34.51 27.58
N LEU A 74 20.85 33.21 27.71
CA LEU A 74 20.66 32.48 28.96
C LEU A 74 22.03 32.19 29.59
N PRO A 75 22.29 32.63 30.84
CA PRO A 75 23.56 32.37 31.49
C PRO A 75 23.84 30.86 31.61
N GLY A 76 25.00 30.44 31.09
CA GLY A 76 25.45 29.05 31.13
C GLY A 76 24.96 28.17 29.97
N VAL A 77 24.35 28.78 28.95
CA VAL A 77 24.04 28.14 27.66
C VAL A 77 24.90 28.80 26.59
N VAL A 78 25.45 27.98 25.69
CA VAL A 78 26.34 28.45 24.62
C VAL A 78 25.57 29.19 23.53
N GLU A 79 24.38 28.71 23.18
CA GLU A 79 23.50 29.27 22.15
C GLU A 79 22.55 30.34 22.71
N ASP A 80 22.19 31.32 21.87
CA ASP A 80 21.18 32.32 22.19
C ASP A 80 19.76 31.72 22.12
N VAL A 81 18.78 32.37 22.77
CA VAL A 81 17.38 31.87 22.78
C VAL A 81 16.81 31.74 21.37
N THR A 82 17.22 32.60 20.44
CA THR A 82 16.81 32.51 19.03
C THR A 82 17.29 31.20 18.38
N ASP A 83 18.52 30.78 18.64
CA ASP A 83 19.06 29.52 18.13
C ASP A 83 18.37 28.32 18.76
N ILE A 84 18.07 28.39 20.07
CA ILE A 84 17.27 27.37 20.76
C ILE A 84 15.89 27.22 20.09
N VAL A 85 15.22 28.34 19.80
CA VAL A 85 13.92 28.33 19.09
C VAL A 85 14.06 27.71 17.70
N LEU A 86 15.10 28.05 16.93
CA LEU A 86 15.36 27.47 15.62
C LEU A 86 15.64 25.96 15.68
N ASN A 87 16.29 25.49 16.73
CA ASN A 87 16.56 24.08 16.95
C ASN A 87 15.31 23.32 17.40
N LEU A 88 14.47 23.92 18.25
CA LEU A 88 13.18 23.35 18.64
C LEU A 88 12.25 23.17 17.43
N LYS A 89 12.27 24.09 16.45
CA LYS A 89 11.53 23.95 15.19
C LYS A 89 11.91 22.71 14.37
N LYS A 90 13.11 22.15 14.56
CA LYS A 90 13.59 20.95 13.85
C LYS A 90 13.17 19.66 14.54
N VAL A 91 12.60 19.71 15.74
CA VAL A 91 12.12 18.52 16.46
C VAL A 91 10.85 18.00 15.80
N LYS A 92 10.82 16.71 15.52
CA LYS A 92 9.74 16.02 14.82
C LYS A 92 8.98 15.14 15.79
N PHE A 93 7.67 15.33 15.85
CA PHE A 93 6.77 14.57 16.70
C PHE A 93 5.85 13.69 15.86
N LEU A 94 5.81 12.40 16.18
CA LEU A 94 4.70 11.52 15.81
C LEU A 94 3.58 11.73 16.84
N HIS A 95 2.32 11.71 16.39
CA HIS A 95 1.16 11.92 17.26
C HIS A 95 0.17 10.77 17.14
N HIS A 96 -0.37 10.33 18.27
CA HIS A 96 -1.43 9.32 18.34
C HIS A 96 -2.82 9.93 18.56
N ASP A 97 -2.87 11.18 19.00
CA ASP A 97 -4.09 11.97 19.24
C ASP A 97 -3.90 13.41 18.75
N LYS A 98 -4.96 14.23 18.79
CA LYS A 98 -4.99 15.61 18.29
C LYS A 98 -5.04 16.66 19.41
N GLU A 99 -5.08 16.24 20.67
CA GLU A 99 -5.11 17.17 21.80
C GLU A 99 -3.79 17.93 21.97
N PRO A 100 -3.81 19.27 22.13
CA PRO A 100 -2.63 20.04 22.52
C PRO A 100 -2.05 19.56 23.85
N ARG A 101 -0.73 19.39 23.92
CA ARG A 101 -0.02 19.03 25.16
C ARG A 101 1.16 19.94 25.40
N ILE A 102 1.45 20.17 26.68
CA ILE A 102 2.66 20.85 27.13
C ILE A 102 3.67 19.76 27.48
N LEU A 103 4.80 19.76 26.78
CA LEU A 103 5.93 18.90 27.06
C LEU A 103 7.04 19.71 27.73
N THR A 104 7.98 19.01 28.37
CA THR A 104 8.99 19.67 29.18
C THR A 104 10.36 19.00 29.01
N ILE A 105 11.41 19.82 29.01
CA ILE A 105 12.80 19.40 29.18
C ILE A 105 13.28 19.97 30.51
N LYS A 106 13.63 19.08 31.44
CA LYS A 106 14.21 19.43 32.74
C LYS A 106 15.49 18.64 32.92
N VAL A 107 16.62 19.30 32.70
CA VAL A 107 17.96 18.69 32.81
C VAL A 107 18.88 19.56 33.64
N GLU A 108 19.77 18.92 34.38
CA GLU A 108 20.84 19.58 35.13
C GLU A 108 22.14 18.82 34.86
N LYS A 109 22.82 19.19 33.78
CA LYS A 109 24.06 18.55 33.32
C LYS A 109 24.96 19.58 32.65
N GLU A 110 26.22 19.22 32.48
CA GLU A 110 27.15 19.91 31.59
C GLU A 110 27.18 19.14 30.25
N GLY A 111 27.17 19.86 29.13
CA GLY A 111 27.17 19.26 27.79
C GLY A 111 25.86 19.42 27.00
N VAL A 112 25.71 18.61 25.96
CA VAL A 112 24.65 18.78 24.94
C VAL A 112 23.28 18.31 25.45
N VAL A 113 22.26 19.14 25.24
CA VAL A 113 20.85 18.84 25.43
C VAL A 113 20.23 18.50 24.08
N THR A 114 19.60 17.35 24.01
CA THR A 114 19.01 16.81 22.77
C THR A 114 17.50 16.63 22.91
N ALA A 115 16.81 16.42 21.80
CA ALA A 115 15.39 16.10 21.81
C ALA A 115 15.08 14.77 22.53
N GLY A 116 16.07 13.89 22.70
CA GLY A 116 15.96 12.70 23.54
C GLY A 116 15.83 13.00 25.04
N ASP A 117 16.19 14.20 25.49
CA ASP A 117 16.02 14.66 26.87
C ASP A 117 14.60 15.20 27.16
N ILE A 118 13.71 15.23 26.15
CA ILE A 118 12.30 15.59 26.32
C ILE A 118 11.63 14.53 27.20
N GLN A 119 10.91 14.97 28.23
CA GLN A 119 10.14 14.06 29.07
C GLN A 119 9.06 13.40 28.22
N GLY A 120 9.13 12.07 28.15
CA GLY A 120 8.23 11.28 27.32
C GLY A 120 6.77 11.48 27.70
N ASP A 121 5.91 11.49 26.69
CA ASP A 121 4.45 11.49 26.81
C ASP A 121 3.90 10.28 26.07
N ASN A 122 2.67 9.86 26.38
CA ASN A 122 2.05 8.72 25.70
C ASN A 122 1.42 9.09 24.35
N ILE A 123 1.21 10.39 24.08
CA ILE A 123 0.52 10.87 22.88
C ILE A 123 1.52 11.31 21.81
N TYR A 124 2.63 11.91 22.21
CA TYR A 124 3.63 12.47 21.31
C TYR A 124 4.99 11.76 21.45
N ASP A 125 5.42 11.12 20.37
CA ASP A 125 6.72 10.46 20.30
C ASP A 125 7.73 11.31 19.51
N VAL A 126 8.92 11.50 20.07
CA VAL A 126 10.02 12.20 19.40
C VAL A 126 10.70 11.25 18.41
N VAL A 127 10.67 11.60 17.12
CA VAL A 127 11.26 10.78 16.04
C VAL A 127 12.78 10.98 15.97
N ASN A 128 13.25 12.22 15.96
CA ASN A 128 14.67 12.58 15.87
C ASN A 128 15.26 12.93 17.25
N LYS A 129 15.49 11.92 18.09
CA LYS A 129 16.00 12.08 19.47
C LYS A 129 17.41 12.68 19.53
N ASP A 130 18.17 12.56 18.46
CA ASP A 130 19.52 13.09 18.28
C ASP A 130 19.56 14.60 17.99
N GLN A 131 18.42 15.23 17.71
CA GLN A 131 18.33 16.66 17.42
C GLN A 131 18.86 17.49 18.60
N VAL A 132 19.96 18.20 18.39
CA VAL A 132 20.52 19.12 19.37
C VAL A 132 19.60 20.32 19.56
N ILE A 133 19.35 20.67 20.82
CA ILE A 133 18.56 21.84 21.21
C ILE A 133 19.50 22.97 21.63
N CYS A 134 20.38 22.69 22.60
CA CYS A 134 21.40 23.61 23.09
C CYS A 134 22.53 22.86 23.81
N THR A 135 23.57 23.58 24.19
CA THR A 135 24.75 23.09 24.90
C THR A 135 24.95 23.88 26.18
N LEU A 136 25.06 23.19 27.31
CA LEU A 136 25.28 23.77 28.63
C LEU A 136 26.79 23.83 28.90
N ASP A 137 27.34 25.02 29.15
CA ASP A 137 28.78 25.25 29.34
C ASP A 137 29.31 24.71 30.68
N LYS A 138 28.41 24.64 31.67
CA LYS A 138 28.64 24.25 33.05
C LYS A 138 27.41 23.48 33.51
N LYS A 139 27.50 22.91 34.72
CA LYS A 139 26.34 22.30 35.38
C LYS A 139 25.30 23.36 35.76
N VAL A 140 24.36 23.63 34.84
CA VAL A 140 23.25 24.57 35.00
C VAL A 140 21.94 23.82 34.80
N LYS A 141 20.90 24.23 35.54
CA LYS A 141 19.55 23.70 35.34
C LYS A 141 18.93 24.37 34.12
N PHE A 142 18.55 23.56 33.12
CA PHE A 142 17.75 23.97 31.98
C PHE A 142 16.32 23.47 32.16
N ASP A 143 15.37 24.40 32.21
CA ASP A 143 13.94 24.15 32.40
C ASP A 143 13.16 24.85 31.28
N CYS A 144 12.63 24.05 30.38
CA CYS A 144 11.97 24.51 29.15
C CYS A 144 10.64 23.76 28.99
N GLU A 145 9.55 24.52 28.88
CA GLU A 145 8.21 24.02 28.61
C GLU A 145 7.78 24.47 27.22
N PHE A 146 7.18 23.59 26.44
CA PHE A 146 6.70 23.94 25.12
C PHE A 146 5.41 23.22 24.78
N GLU A 147 4.59 23.87 23.97
CA GLU A 147 3.30 23.35 23.55
C GLU A 147 3.42 22.69 22.19
N VAL A 148 3.01 21.43 22.08
CA VAL A 148 2.91 20.68 20.83
C VAL A 148 1.44 20.61 20.42
N ARG A 149 1.18 20.89 19.14
CA ARG A 149 -0.16 20.82 18.55
C ARG A 149 -0.12 20.09 17.22
N VAL A 150 -1.24 19.46 16.88
CA VAL A 150 -1.48 18.92 15.54
C VAL A 150 -2.10 20.01 14.66
N GLY A 151 -1.55 20.18 13.47
CA GLY A 151 -1.99 21.15 12.50
C GLY A 151 -1.76 20.67 11.08
N ARG A 152 -1.96 21.55 10.10
CA ARG A 152 -1.73 21.29 8.68
C ARG A 152 -0.94 22.44 8.07
N GLY A 153 -0.06 22.13 7.12
CA GLY A 153 0.74 23.13 6.43
C GLY A 153 1.71 23.88 7.36
N PHE A 154 1.60 25.21 7.38
CA PHE A 154 2.50 26.11 8.09
C PHE A 154 1.73 27.22 8.78
N PHE A 155 1.97 27.43 10.06
CA PHE A 155 1.44 28.57 10.83
C PHE A 155 2.60 29.45 11.27
N THR A 156 2.41 30.75 11.16
CA THR A 156 3.32 31.77 11.67
C THR A 156 3.24 31.88 13.20
N GLY A 157 4.28 32.43 13.82
CA GLY A 157 4.30 32.74 15.24
C GLY A 157 3.11 33.63 15.66
N ASP A 158 2.68 34.55 14.79
CA ASP A 158 1.51 35.39 15.06
C ASP A 158 0.19 34.62 15.06
N GLU A 159 0.02 33.65 14.15
CA GLU A 159 -1.16 32.76 14.15
C GLU A 159 -1.20 31.84 15.37
N ASN A 160 -0.04 31.53 15.95
CA ASN A 160 0.08 30.72 17.16
C ASN A 160 -0.11 31.52 18.46
N LYS A 161 -0.15 32.86 18.41
CA LYS A 161 -0.40 33.70 19.60
C LYS A 161 -1.82 33.52 20.10
N ARG A 162 -1.96 33.31 21.41
CA ARG A 162 -3.26 33.36 22.10
C ARG A 162 -3.39 34.71 22.81
N LYS A 163 -4.63 35.25 22.87
CA LYS A 163 -4.91 36.54 23.51
C LYS A 163 -4.55 36.57 25.00
N ASP A 164 -4.59 35.40 25.66
CA ASP A 164 -4.39 35.26 27.10
C ASP A 164 -3.01 34.64 27.44
N GLN A 165 -2.02 34.77 26.53
CA GLN A 165 -0.68 34.21 26.76
C GLN A 165 0.04 34.97 27.89
N PRO A 166 0.58 34.27 28.90
CA PRO A 166 1.33 34.93 29.95
C PRO A 166 2.66 35.44 29.41
N ILE A 167 3.21 36.45 30.08
CA ILE A 167 4.54 36.99 29.76
C ILE A 167 5.59 35.87 29.86
N GLY A 168 6.53 35.86 28.92
CA GLY A 168 7.59 34.85 28.80
C GLY A 168 7.24 33.63 27.93
N VAL A 169 6.05 33.57 27.33
CA VAL A 169 5.74 32.62 26.25
C VAL A 169 6.14 33.22 24.92
N ILE A 170 7.03 32.53 24.21
CA ILE A 170 7.47 32.86 22.86
C ILE A 170 6.66 31.99 21.90
N ALA A 171 5.83 32.60 21.07
CA ALA A 171 5.15 31.90 19.99
C ALA A 171 6.15 31.67 18.83
N ILE A 172 6.17 30.45 18.30
CA ILE A 172 7.12 30.08 17.25
C ILE A 172 6.38 29.66 15.99
N ASP A 173 6.99 29.85 14.83
CA ASP A 173 6.43 29.32 13.58
C ASP A 173 6.46 27.79 13.60
N SER A 174 5.39 27.17 13.10
CA SER A 174 5.18 25.72 13.17
C SER A 174 5.03 25.12 11.78
N ILE A 175 5.88 24.15 11.47
CA ILE A 175 5.82 23.37 10.24
C ILE A 175 5.16 22.03 10.55
N PHE A 176 3.87 21.91 10.25
CA PHE A 176 3.12 20.69 10.52
C PHE A 176 3.29 19.64 9.42
N SER A 177 3.63 20.05 8.20
CA SER A 177 3.73 19.13 7.05
C SER A 177 4.81 18.06 7.25
N PRO A 178 4.47 16.76 7.25
CA PRO A 178 5.42 15.65 7.39
C PRO A 178 6.13 15.28 6.07
N VAL A 179 5.71 15.87 4.95
CA VAL A 179 6.31 15.67 3.62
C VAL A 179 7.25 16.83 3.32
N THR A 180 8.51 16.52 3.07
CA THR A 180 9.55 17.54 2.82
C THR A 180 9.66 17.89 1.34
N ARG A 181 9.49 16.89 0.47
CA ARG A 181 9.65 17.06 -0.97
C ARG A 181 8.75 16.09 -1.72
N VAL A 182 8.20 16.58 -2.83
CA VAL A 182 7.51 15.76 -3.81
C VAL A 182 7.94 16.20 -5.21
N LYS A 183 8.33 15.23 -6.03
CA LYS A 183 8.63 15.41 -7.45
C LYS A 183 7.72 14.46 -8.23
N TYR A 184 7.22 14.93 -9.36
CA TYR A 184 6.51 14.07 -10.30
C TYR A 184 7.09 14.25 -11.70
N ALA A 185 7.03 13.19 -12.49
CA ALA A 185 7.33 13.18 -13.90
C ALA A 185 6.21 12.45 -14.64
N VAL A 186 5.98 12.84 -15.88
CA VAL A 186 5.01 12.19 -16.76
C VAL A 186 5.77 11.71 -17.97
N ASP A 187 5.79 10.39 -18.16
CA ASP A 187 6.38 9.71 -19.31
C ASP A 187 5.26 9.18 -20.21
N THR A 188 5.60 8.79 -21.45
CA THR A 188 4.64 8.15 -22.35
C THR A 188 4.64 6.64 -22.16
N THR A 189 3.46 6.03 -22.23
CA THR A 189 3.26 4.58 -22.14
C THR A 189 2.41 4.08 -23.30
N ARG A 190 2.60 2.81 -23.65
CA ARG A 190 1.92 2.17 -24.78
C ARG A 190 0.85 1.21 -24.26
N VAL A 191 -0.37 1.37 -24.76
CA VAL A 191 -1.49 0.47 -24.52
C VAL A 191 -1.96 -0.08 -25.87
N GLY A 192 -1.76 -1.38 -26.09
CA GLY A 192 -2.07 -2.02 -27.37
C GLY A 192 -1.29 -1.42 -28.55
N GLN A 193 -1.99 -0.75 -29.47
CA GLN A 193 -1.37 -0.07 -30.62
C GLN A 193 -1.10 1.42 -30.39
N MET A 194 -1.70 2.03 -29.36
CA MET A 194 -1.58 3.46 -29.05
C MET A 194 -0.42 3.71 -28.09
N THR A 195 0.37 4.77 -28.34
CA THR A 195 1.63 5.07 -27.63
C THR A 195 1.61 6.41 -26.90
N ASP A 196 0.46 7.08 -26.84
CA ASP A 196 0.29 8.44 -26.36
C ASP A 196 -0.42 8.54 -25.00
N TYR A 197 -0.51 7.43 -24.26
CA TYR A 197 -0.96 7.40 -22.88
C TYR A 197 0.12 7.95 -21.94
N ASP A 198 -0.30 8.49 -20.81
CA ASP A 198 0.56 9.02 -19.78
C ASP A 198 0.90 7.95 -18.73
N LYS A 199 2.15 7.97 -18.26
CA LYS A 199 2.65 7.25 -17.09
C LYS A 199 3.09 8.27 -16.05
N LEU A 200 2.47 8.23 -14.87
CA LEU A 200 2.82 9.13 -13.78
C LEU A 200 3.85 8.46 -12.86
N VAL A 201 5.02 9.09 -12.73
CA VAL A 201 6.04 8.72 -11.75
C VAL A 201 6.04 9.75 -10.63
N LEU A 202 5.89 9.30 -9.38
CA LEU A 202 5.81 10.13 -8.18
C LEU A 202 6.93 9.75 -7.21
N ASP A 203 7.81 10.70 -6.94
CA ASP A 203 8.86 10.61 -5.94
C ASP A 203 8.44 11.37 -4.68
N ILE A 204 8.34 10.69 -3.53
CA ILE A 204 7.86 11.28 -2.27
C ILE A 204 8.93 11.13 -1.19
N TRP A 205 9.31 12.24 -0.56
CA TRP A 205 10.20 12.27 0.61
C TRP A 205 9.45 12.75 1.85
N THR A 206 9.45 11.93 2.89
CA THR A 206 8.89 12.23 4.21
C THR A 206 10.01 12.44 5.22
N ASP A 207 9.66 12.92 6.40
CA ASP A 207 10.62 13.23 7.45
C ASP A 207 10.70 12.17 8.57
N GLY A 208 10.00 11.04 8.39
CA GLY A 208 9.91 9.93 9.33
C GLY A 208 8.64 9.93 10.19
N ARG A 209 7.87 11.03 10.22
CA ARG A 209 6.58 11.07 10.95
C ARG A 209 5.48 10.26 10.26
N ILE A 210 5.60 10.05 8.96
CA ILE A 210 4.66 9.26 8.15
C ILE A 210 5.45 8.50 7.08
N THR A 211 4.98 7.30 6.72
CA THR A 211 5.56 6.58 5.60
C THR A 211 5.14 7.23 4.27
N PRO A 212 5.96 7.18 3.21
CA PRO A 212 5.58 7.69 1.89
C PRO A 212 4.29 7.06 1.33
N GLN A 213 4.05 5.79 1.64
CA GLN A 213 2.85 5.06 1.23
C GLN A 213 1.60 5.60 1.92
N ASP A 214 1.66 5.77 3.25
CA ASP A 214 0.52 6.31 4.02
C ASP A 214 0.25 7.77 3.64
N ALA A 215 1.30 8.55 3.38
CA ALA A 215 1.17 9.92 2.89
C ALA A 215 0.42 9.99 1.56
N LEU A 216 0.76 9.11 0.60
CA LEU A 216 0.07 9.04 -0.69
C LEU A 216 -1.39 8.60 -0.53
N LEU A 217 -1.67 7.64 0.35
CA LEU A 217 -3.02 7.17 0.64
C LEU A 217 -3.89 8.27 1.24
N GLN A 218 -3.39 8.96 2.28
CA GLN A 218 -4.10 10.08 2.91
C GLN A 218 -4.32 11.23 1.93
N ALA A 219 -3.32 11.58 1.11
CA ALA A 219 -3.46 12.64 0.12
C ALA A 219 -4.50 12.29 -0.97
N SER A 220 -4.52 11.04 -1.42
CA SER A 220 -5.52 10.55 -2.39
C SER A 220 -6.93 10.57 -1.81
N ALA A 221 -7.08 10.17 -0.55
CA ALA A 221 -8.37 10.22 0.16
C ALA A 221 -8.89 11.66 0.32
N ILE A 222 -8.02 12.60 0.71
CA ILE A 222 -8.35 14.03 0.80
C ILE A 222 -8.81 14.57 -0.55
N LEU A 223 -8.06 14.26 -1.63
CA LEU A 223 -8.40 14.73 -2.97
C LEU A 223 -9.75 14.17 -3.44
N ARG A 224 -10.02 12.89 -3.18
CA ARG A 224 -11.31 12.26 -3.49
C ARG A 224 -12.47 12.93 -2.75
N HIS A 225 -12.35 13.16 -1.45
CA HIS A 225 -13.40 13.86 -0.68
C HIS A 225 -13.70 15.27 -1.20
N HIS A 226 -12.71 15.98 -1.72
CA HIS A 226 -12.95 17.26 -2.38
C HIS A 226 -13.71 17.13 -3.71
N LEU A 227 -13.55 16.02 -4.42
CA LEU A 227 -14.25 15.75 -5.67
C LEU A 227 -15.69 15.25 -5.45
N ASP A 228 -15.97 14.58 -4.33
CA ASP A 228 -17.30 14.03 -4.01
C ASP A 228 -18.42 15.10 -4.03
N VAL A 229 -18.12 16.35 -3.68
CA VAL A 229 -19.08 17.47 -3.75
C VAL A 229 -19.55 17.76 -5.18
N PHE A 230 -18.69 17.55 -6.17
CA PHE A 230 -19.01 17.77 -7.57
C PHE A 230 -19.74 16.56 -8.19
N VAL A 231 -19.42 15.35 -7.73
CA VAL A 231 -20.05 14.10 -8.19
C VAL A 231 -21.49 14.02 -7.68
N ASN A 232 -21.73 14.34 -6.41
CA ASN A 232 -23.05 14.25 -5.78
C ASN A 232 -24.01 15.39 -6.18
N TYR A 233 -23.61 16.28 -7.10
CA TYR A 233 -24.49 17.31 -7.64
C TYR A 233 -25.62 16.70 -8.50
N ASP A 234 -25.36 15.58 -9.17
CA ASP A 234 -26.38 14.79 -9.89
C ASP A 234 -25.95 13.32 -9.97
N GLU A 235 -26.41 12.50 -9.00
CA GLU A 235 -26.03 11.09 -8.86
C GLU A 235 -26.39 10.21 -10.08
N ASN A 236 -27.22 10.70 -11.01
CA ASN A 236 -27.72 9.93 -12.16
C ASN A 236 -27.18 10.42 -13.52
N ALA A 237 -26.19 11.32 -13.55
CA ALA A 237 -25.83 12.02 -14.78
C ALA A 237 -24.82 11.31 -15.68
N VAL A 238 -23.97 10.42 -15.17
CA VAL A 238 -22.79 9.93 -15.92
C VAL A 238 -22.53 8.44 -15.70
N ASP A 239 -22.64 7.66 -16.77
CA ASP A 239 -22.18 6.27 -16.84
C ASP A 239 -20.96 6.18 -17.79
N PHE A 240 -19.93 5.45 -17.40
CA PHE A 240 -18.78 5.15 -18.25
C PHE A 240 -19.04 3.84 -19.02
N GLU A 241 -18.75 3.82 -20.33
CA GLU A 241 -18.77 2.56 -21.09
C GLU A 241 -17.59 1.67 -20.68
N GLU A 242 -17.88 0.47 -20.18
CA GLU A 242 -16.88 -0.56 -19.91
C GLU A 242 -16.29 -1.12 -21.22
N ALA A 243 -15.01 -1.46 -21.22
CA ALA A 243 -14.35 -2.02 -22.39
C ALA A 243 -15.03 -3.33 -22.85
N PRO A 244 -15.25 -3.55 -24.16
CA PRO A 244 -15.33 -4.90 -24.67
C PRO A 244 -13.94 -5.52 -24.48
N THR A 245 -13.79 -6.29 -23.42
CA THR A 245 -12.70 -7.27 -23.30
C THR A 245 -12.74 -8.15 -24.55
N GLU A 246 -11.95 -7.85 -25.58
CA GLU A 246 -11.82 -8.70 -26.78
C GLU A 246 -11.37 -10.13 -26.41
N SER A 247 -10.76 -10.31 -25.23
CA SER A 247 -10.48 -11.62 -24.66
C SER A 247 -11.68 -12.31 -24.01
N ASN A 248 -12.79 -11.63 -23.72
CA ASN A 248 -13.96 -12.25 -23.08
C ASN A 248 -14.96 -12.82 -24.06
N GLU A 249 -15.04 -12.45 -25.34
CA GLU A 249 -16.03 -13.15 -26.18
C GLU A 249 -15.60 -14.61 -26.41
N GLU A 250 -14.32 -14.83 -26.72
CA GLU A 250 -13.75 -16.17 -26.80
C GLU A 250 -13.66 -16.84 -25.42
N ASN A 251 -13.20 -16.14 -24.36
CA ASN A 251 -13.15 -16.75 -23.03
C ASN A 251 -14.53 -16.91 -22.37
N ALA A 252 -15.55 -16.12 -22.68
CA ALA A 252 -16.91 -16.29 -22.15
C ALA A 252 -17.65 -17.39 -22.93
N ALA A 253 -17.45 -17.50 -24.24
CA ALA A 253 -17.92 -18.65 -25.01
C ALA A 253 -17.25 -19.93 -24.50
N LEU A 254 -15.93 -19.92 -24.32
CA LEU A 254 -15.19 -21.05 -23.75
C LEU A 254 -15.59 -21.35 -22.30
N LYS A 255 -15.76 -20.33 -21.45
CA LYS A 255 -16.24 -20.48 -20.06
C LYS A 255 -17.67 -21.01 -20.00
N LYS A 256 -18.55 -20.61 -20.93
CA LYS A 256 -19.90 -21.15 -21.04
C LYS A 256 -19.87 -22.62 -21.49
N LEU A 257 -19.01 -22.96 -22.45
CA LEU A 257 -18.82 -24.35 -22.91
C LEU A 257 -18.22 -25.25 -21.83
N LEU A 258 -17.20 -24.77 -21.09
CA LEU A 258 -16.55 -25.52 -20.01
C LEU A 258 -17.48 -25.73 -18.81
N ASN A 259 -18.34 -24.78 -18.51
CA ASN A 259 -19.31 -24.90 -17.41
C ASN A 259 -20.64 -25.55 -17.83
N MET A 260 -20.78 -25.95 -19.09
CA MET A 260 -21.91 -26.74 -19.57
C MET A 260 -21.95 -28.09 -18.84
N SER A 261 -23.16 -28.57 -18.56
CA SER A 261 -23.36 -29.86 -17.90
C SER A 261 -23.09 -31.01 -18.87
N VAL A 262 -22.46 -32.08 -18.39
CA VAL A 262 -22.23 -33.29 -19.19
C VAL A 262 -23.56 -33.92 -19.67
N ASN A 263 -24.66 -33.71 -18.95
CA ASN A 263 -25.98 -34.20 -19.31
C ASN A 263 -26.60 -33.45 -20.51
N GLU A 264 -26.08 -32.27 -20.87
CA GLU A 264 -26.52 -31.50 -22.04
C GLU A 264 -25.82 -31.95 -23.33
N ILE A 265 -24.74 -32.74 -23.22
CA ILE A 265 -24.12 -33.38 -24.38
C ILE A 265 -24.93 -34.65 -24.71
N GLU A 266 -25.27 -34.82 -25.98
CA GLU A 266 -25.95 -36.00 -26.53
C GLU A 266 -25.04 -37.24 -26.50
N LEU A 267 -24.77 -37.75 -25.30
CA LEU A 267 -24.02 -38.99 -25.04
C LEU A 267 -24.97 -40.18 -24.90
N SER A 268 -24.48 -41.37 -25.20
CA SER A 268 -25.20 -42.60 -24.88
C SER A 268 -25.47 -42.73 -23.38
N VAL A 269 -26.59 -43.40 -23.06
CA VAL A 269 -27.00 -43.72 -21.68
C VAL A 269 -25.87 -44.38 -20.88
N ARG A 270 -24.98 -45.13 -21.56
CA ARG A 270 -23.82 -45.77 -20.93
C ARG A 270 -22.74 -44.76 -20.57
N ALA A 271 -22.38 -43.86 -21.47
CA ALA A 271 -21.36 -42.84 -21.24
C ALA A 271 -21.79 -41.86 -20.14
N ALA A 272 -23.04 -41.37 -20.17
CA ALA A 272 -23.59 -40.47 -19.15
C ALA A 272 -23.58 -41.11 -17.74
N ASN A 273 -24.00 -42.37 -17.63
CA ASN A 273 -23.96 -43.09 -16.35
C ASN A 273 -22.53 -43.35 -15.84
N CYS A 274 -21.56 -43.54 -16.73
CA CYS A 274 -20.16 -43.69 -16.31
C CYS A 274 -19.58 -42.37 -15.80
N LEU A 275 -19.92 -41.24 -16.42
CA LEU A 275 -19.48 -39.90 -16.02
C LEU A 275 -20.09 -39.45 -14.69
N ASN A 276 -21.39 -39.71 -14.49
CA ASN A 276 -22.06 -39.47 -13.22
C ASN A 276 -21.46 -40.33 -12.08
N ASN A 277 -21.12 -41.60 -12.33
CA ASN A 277 -20.43 -42.44 -11.36
C ASN A 277 -18.98 -42.00 -11.08
N ALA A 278 -18.35 -41.27 -11.99
CA ALA A 278 -17.01 -40.72 -11.85
C ALA A 278 -16.99 -39.32 -11.19
N ASN A 279 -18.17 -38.79 -10.79
CA ASN A 279 -18.36 -37.43 -10.29
C ASN A 279 -17.88 -36.33 -11.26
N ILE A 280 -17.96 -36.58 -12.57
CA ILE A 280 -17.62 -35.60 -13.60
C ILE A 280 -18.94 -34.97 -14.07
N THR A 281 -19.21 -33.74 -13.63
CA THR A 281 -20.49 -33.07 -13.87
C THR A 281 -20.44 -31.99 -14.95
N SER A 282 -19.25 -31.46 -15.24
CA SER A 282 -19.02 -30.37 -16.20
C SER A 282 -18.07 -30.79 -17.33
N VAL A 283 -18.27 -30.21 -18.52
CA VAL A 283 -17.42 -30.44 -19.70
C VAL A 283 -15.96 -30.06 -19.44
N GLY A 284 -15.71 -29.01 -18.68
CA GLY A 284 -14.36 -28.60 -18.32
C GLY A 284 -13.64 -29.60 -17.42
N GLN A 285 -14.37 -30.25 -16.50
CA GLN A 285 -13.82 -31.35 -15.69
C GLN A 285 -13.49 -32.57 -16.56
N LEU A 286 -14.28 -32.83 -17.59
CA LEU A 286 -14.05 -33.91 -18.55
C LEU A 286 -12.81 -33.65 -19.42
N ALA A 287 -12.63 -32.42 -19.90
CA ALA A 287 -11.48 -32.03 -20.72
C ALA A 287 -10.13 -32.13 -19.99
N LEU A 288 -10.13 -31.94 -18.66
CA LEU A 288 -8.95 -32.12 -17.80
C LEU A 288 -8.50 -33.57 -17.65
N LYS A 289 -9.37 -34.55 -17.95
CA LYS A 289 -9.07 -35.97 -17.77
C LYS A 289 -8.38 -36.55 -18.99
N SER A 290 -7.29 -37.28 -18.75
CA SER A 290 -6.57 -38.00 -19.79
C SER A 290 -7.29 -39.29 -20.18
N GLU A 291 -7.08 -39.75 -21.43
CA GLU A 291 -7.66 -41.00 -21.94
C GLU A 291 -7.32 -42.21 -21.05
N ALA A 292 -6.11 -42.22 -20.48
CA ALA A 292 -5.63 -43.27 -19.58
C ALA A 292 -6.34 -43.26 -18.22
N GLU A 293 -6.78 -42.09 -17.72
CA GLU A 293 -7.58 -41.99 -16.50
C GLU A 293 -9.02 -42.43 -16.76
N MET A 294 -9.58 -42.10 -17.92
CA MET A 294 -10.94 -42.46 -18.28
C MET A 294 -11.16 -43.98 -18.34
N LEU A 295 -10.16 -44.73 -18.83
CA LEU A 295 -10.19 -46.19 -18.90
C LEU A 295 -10.14 -46.90 -17.53
N LYS A 296 -9.81 -46.19 -16.44
CA LYS A 296 -9.78 -46.76 -15.08
C LYS A 296 -11.16 -46.82 -14.43
N TYR A 297 -12.15 -46.09 -14.97
CA TYR A 297 -13.48 -46.06 -14.39
C TYR A 297 -14.24 -47.37 -14.64
N ARG A 298 -14.96 -47.82 -13.61
CA ARG A 298 -15.72 -49.07 -13.65
C ARG A 298 -16.80 -49.00 -14.74
N ASN A 299 -16.86 -50.03 -15.59
CA ASN A 299 -17.78 -50.14 -16.74
C ASN A 299 -17.53 -49.14 -17.88
N PHE A 300 -16.37 -48.46 -17.89
CA PHE A 300 -15.94 -47.61 -18.99
C PHE A 300 -15.22 -48.44 -20.07
N GLY A 301 -15.63 -48.31 -21.33
CA GLY A 301 -15.13 -49.15 -22.43
C GLY A 301 -14.67 -48.34 -23.64
N LYS A 302 -13.92 -48.97 -24.55
CA LYS A 302 -13.36 -48.35 -25.77
C LYS A 302 -14.41 -47.65 -26.65
N LYS A 303 -15.64 -48.18 -26.71
CA LYS A 303 -16.75 -47.55 -27.44
C LYS A 303 -17.20 -46.22 -26.83
N SER A 304 -17.30 -46.13 -25.50
CA SER A 304 -17.68 -44.90 -24.80
C SER A 304 -16.55 -43.86 -24.80
N LEU A 305 -15.29 -44.31 -24.82
CA LEU A 305 -14.13 -43.43 -24.97
C LEU A 305 -14.14 -42.72 -26.33
N ASN A 306 -14.36 -43.48 -27.41
CA ASN A 306 -14.43 -42.89 -28.76
C ASN A 306 -15.62 -41.93 -28.89
N GLU A 307 -16.78 -42.30 -28.35
CA GLU A 307 -17.97 -41.44 -28.34
C GLU A 307 -17.72 -40.09 -27.64
N ILE A 308 -17.06 -40.10 -26.49
CA ILE A 308 -16.69 -38.87 -25.77
C ILE A 308 -15.66 -38.04 -26.56
N LYS A 309 -14.69 -38.70 -27.20
CA LYS A 309 -13.66 -38.04 -28.01
C LYS A 309 -14.26 -37.34 -29.22
N ASP A 310 -15.18 -38.02 -29.91
CA ASP A 310 -15.88 -37.47 -31.08
C ASP A 310 -16.72 -36.25 -30.65
N LYS A 311 -17.49 -36.36 -29.56
CA LYS A 311 -18.31 -35.25 -29.03
C LYS A 311 -17.50 -34.07 -28.48
N LEU A 312 -16.36 -34.31 -27.84
CA LEU A 312 -15.47 -33.23 -27.44
C LEU A 312 -14.84 -32.55 -28.66
N SER A 313 -14.49 -33.32 -29.70
CA SER A 313 -13.94 -32.77 -30.94
C SER A 313 -14.96 -31.93 -31.73
N GLU A 314 -16.25 -32.29 -31.71
CA GLU A 314 -17.35 -31.47 -32.24
C GLU A 314 -17.45 -30.11 -31.53
N LEU A 315 -17.10 -30.06 -30.24
CA LEU A 315 -17.08 -28.85 -29.41
C LEU A 315 -15.73 -28.10 -29.46
N GLY A 316 -14.77 -28.58 -30.26
CA GLY A 316 -13.43 -27.98 -30.37
C GLY A 316 -12.51 -28.24 -29.16
N LEU A 317 -12.85 -29.21 -28.30
CA LEU A 317 -12.12 -29.57 -27.08
C LEU A 317 -11.44 -30.95 -27.22
N GLY A 318 -10.41 -31.19 -26.41
CA GLY A 318 -9.66 -32.45 -26.37
C GLY A 318 -9.51 -33.01 -24.95
N LEU A 319 -9.30 -34.31 -24.85
CA LEU A 319 -9.01 -34.98 -23.57
C LEU A 319 -7.56 -34.70 -23.14
N GLY A 320 -7.37 -34.33 -21.88
CA GLY A 320 -6.04 -33.99 -21.32
C GLY A 320 -5.57 -32.58 -21.65
N MET A 321 -6.48 -31.66 -21.98
CA MET A 321 -6.13 -30.25 -22.16
C MET A 321 -5.72 -29.61 -20.83
N SER A 322 -4.66 -28.80 -20.88
CA SER A 322 -4.24 -27.95 -19.75
C SER A 322 -5.08 -26.67 -19.79
N LEU A 323 -6.10 -26.60 -18.93
CA LEU A 323 -7.00 -25.44 -18.81
C LEU A 323 -6.62 -24.59 -17.60
N ASP A 324 -6.72 -23.26 -17.75
CA ASP A 324 -6.51 -22.34 -16.64
C ASP A 324 -7.62 -22.49 -15.58
N PRO A 325 -7.27 -22.69 -14.28
CA PRO A 325 -8.26 -22.91 -13.22
C PRO A 325 -9.26 -21.77 -13.01
N SER A 326 -8.97 -20.57 -13.50
CA SER A 326 -9.84 -19.39 -13.42
C SER A 326 -11.05 -19.42 -14.38
N LEU A 327 -11.05 -20.34 -15.36
CA LEU A 327 -12.10 -20.48 -16.37
C LEU A 327 -13.21 -21.47 -15.95
N LEU A 328 -13.01 -22.25 -14.88
CA LEU A 328 -13.95 -23.24 -14.36
C LEU A 328 -14.75 -22.64 -13.19
N SER A 329 -16.09 -22.74 -13.18
CA SER A 329 -16.88 -22.38 -12.00
C SER A 329 -17.11 -23.61 -11.12
N GLY A 330 -16.41 -23.65 -9.98
CA GLY A 330 -16.48 -24.74 -9.01
C GLY A 330 -15.23 -24.77 -8.12
N PRO A 331 -15.26 -25.44 -6.95
CA PRO A 331 -14.09 -25.50 -6.09
C PRO A 331 -12.94 -26.13 -6.86
N ALA A 332 -11.82 -25.40 -6.94
CA ALA A 332 -10.63 -25.85 -7.65
C ALA A 332 -10.27 -27.28 -7.20
N PRO A 333 -10.08 -28.23 -8.12
CA PRO A 333 -9.51 -29.52 -7.76
C PRO A 333 -8.12 -29.23 -7.19
N ALA A 334 -7.85 -29.70 -5.97
CA ALA A 334 -6.55 -29.55 -5.33
C ALA A 334 -5.47 -30.09 -6.28
N VAL A 335 -4.69 -29.17 -6.87
CA VAL A 335 -3.52 -29.52 -7.65
C VAL A 335 -2.53 -30.15 -6.68
N ARG A 336 -2.46 -31.50 -6.68
CA ARG A 336 -1.28 -32.18 -6.16
C ARG A 336 -0.14 -31.82 -7.10
N GLY A 337 0.65 -30.82 -6.71
CA GLY A 337 1.94 -30.57 -7.36
C GLY A 337 2.82 -31.82 -7.33
N PRO A 338 3.88 -31.88 -8.14
CA PRO A 338 4.86 -32.95 -8.05
C PRO A 338 5.41 -32.95 -6.63
N ARG A 339 5.27 -34.08 -5.92
CA ARG A 339 5.99 -34.28 -4.67
C ARG A 339 7.47 -34.22 -5.00
N LEU A 340 8.14 -33.13 -4.61
CA LEU A 340 9.58 -33.16 -4.36
C LEU A 340 9.83 -34.33 -3.40
N GLY A 341 10.87 -35.11 -3.69
CA GLY A 341 11.18 -36.39 -3.06
C GLY A 341 10.98 -36.37 -1.54
N VAL A 342 10.18 -37.32 -1.07
CA VAL A 342 10.24 -37.81 0.30
C VAL A 342 11.59 -38.50 0.42
N GLU A 343 12.46 -38.01 1.29
CA GLU A 343 13.60 -38.78 1.77
C GLU A 343 13.03 -40.06 2.39
N ASP A 344 13.31 -41.20 1.75
CA ASP A 344 13.09 -42.50 2.35
C ASP A 344 14.01 -42.59 3.58
N ASP A 345 13.39 -42.71 4.75
CA ASP A 345 14.04 -43.18 5.97
C ASP A 345 14.71 -44.53 5.68
N ALA A 346 16.02 -44.50 5.45
CA ALA A 346 16.86 -45.67 5.53
C ALA A 346 16.93 -46.11 7.01
N PRO A 347 16.72 -47.40 7.34
CA PRO A 347 16.79 -47.86 8.71
C PRO A 347 18.23 -48.18 9.07
N VAL A 348 19.08 -47.17 9.27
CA VAL A 348 20.35 -47.35 9.99
C VAL A 348 20.71 -46.04 10.68
N GLY A 349 20.41 -45.96 11.98
CA GLY A 349 20.66 -44.76 12.78
C GLY A 349 22.15 -44.61 13.06
N LEU A 350 22.62 -43.35 13.12
CA LEU A 350 24.00 -42.96 13.43
C LEU A 350 24.53 -43.56 14.76
N ALA A 351 23.64 -43.99 15.65
CA ALA A 351 23.98 -44.70 16.89
C ALA A 351 24.59 -46.10 16.65
N ASP A 352 24.18 -46.81 15.59
CA ASP A 352 24.67 -48.16 15.29
C ASP A 352 26.08 -48.14 14.66
N LEU A 353 26.42 -47.06 13.95
CA LEU A 353 27.75 -46.86 13.36
C LEU A 353 28.83 -46.48 14.38
N ILE A 354 28.43 -45.90 15.51
CA ILE A 354 29.35 -45.55 16.61
C ILE A 354 29.64 -46.80 17.47
N ALA A 355 28.67 -47.71 17.61
CA ALA A 355 28.84 -48.96 18.36
C ALA A 355 29.75 -49.98 17.65
N GLN A 356 29.87 -49.92 16.33
CA GLN A 356 30.73 -50.85 15.56
C GLN A 356 32.22 -50.48 15.50
N ASN A 357 32.61 -49.29 15.97
CA ASN A 357 34.01 -48.83 15.90
C ASN A 357 34.66 -48.64 17.29
N LEU A 358 34.14 -49.27 18.34
CA LEU A 358 34.72 -49.19 19.69
C LEU A 358 35.26 -50.51 20.25
N ASP A 359 35.21 -51.61 19.49
CA ASP A 359 35.72 -52.92 19.92
C ASP A 359 36.81 -53.52 18.99
N ASP A 360 37.58 -52.66 18.31
CA ASP A 360 38.88 -53.04 17.68
C ASP A 360 40.03 -52.15 18.20
#